data_AF-A0A418IDG2-F1
#
_entry.id   AF-A0A418IDG2-F1
#
_cell.length_a   1.000
_cell.length_b   1.000
_cell.length_c   1.000
_cell.angle_alpha   90.00
_cell.angle_beta   90.00
_cell.angle_gamma   90.00
#
_symmetry.space_group_name_H-M   'P 1'
#
loop_
_entity.id
_entity.type
_entity.pdbx_description
1 polymer ?
#
loop_
_entity_poly.entity_id
_entity_poly.type
_entity_poly.pdbx_seq_one_letter_code
_entity_poly.pdbx_strand_id
1 'polypeptide(L)'
;FKLYECDNCSECPLKNNCMKSNSKSNKKIMRNYNWEYFKAQIDQKLSEPETKEIYNQRKIDVEPVFGFMKAISGFTRMSVRGINKVKRELGFVLMALNIRKVVAQRANYNQNNNEKGNFYIISIEIAFFHLSKNFMSQALF
;
A
#
# COMPACT_ATOMS: atom_id res chain seq x y z
N PHE A 1 0.75 31.67 -13.82
CA PHE A 1 -0.65 31.18 -13.79
C PHE A 1 -1.48 32.07 -14.70
N LYS A 2 -2.38 31.51 -15.52
CA LYS A 2 -3.39 32.30 -16.22
C LYS A 2 -4.74 32.05 -15.57
N LEU A 3 -5.49 33.11 -15.33
CA LEU A 3 -6.83 33.07 -14.78
C LEU A 3 -7.82 33.33 -15.91
N TYR A 4 -8.73 32.38 -16.11
CA TYR A 4 -9.84 32.49 -17.05
C TYR A 4 -11.11 32.72 -16.24
N GLU A 5 -11.85 33.75 -16.59
CA GLU A 5 -13.10 34.12 -15.95
C GLU A 5 -14.15 34.31 -17.05
N CYS A 6 -15.38 33.84 -16.79
CA CYS A 6 -16.50 34.16 -17.65
C CYS A 6 -16.94 35.61 -17.40
N ASP A 7 -17.31 36.31 -18.47
CA ASP A 7 -17.82 37.68 -18.37
C ASP A 7 -19.16 37.72 -17.60
N ASN A 8 -20.08 36.79 -17.86
CA ASN A 8 -21.34 36.67 -17.14
C ASN A 8 -21.86 35.22 -17.10
N CYS A 9 -21.99 34.64 -15.89
CA CYS A 9 -22.56 33.30 -15.71
C CYS A 9 -24.06 33.29 -15.39
N SER A 10 -24.76 34.43 -15.47
CA SER A 10 -26.16 34.55 -15.04
C SER A 10 -27.13 33.70 -15.88
N GLU A 11 -26.97 33.72 -17.21
CA GLU A 11 -27.82 33.04 -18.20
C GLU A 11 -27.12 31.86 -18.90
N CYS A 12 -26.02 31.37 -18.35
CA CYS A 12 -25.27 30.30 -18.99
C CYS A 12 -26.04 28.96 -18.93
N PRO A 13 -26.30 28.29 -20.08
CA PRO A 13 -27.02 27.00 -20.10
C PRO A 13 -26.28 25.88 -19.37
N LEU A 14 -24.95 26.02 -19.20
CA LEU A 14 -24.10 25.06 -18.50
C LEU A 14 -23.87 25.41 -17.01
N LYS A 15 -24.55 26.44 -16.47
CA LYS A 15 -24.34 26.93 -15.11
C LYS A 15 -24.48 25.84 -14.05
N ASN A 16 -25.52 25.02 -14.17
CA ASN A 16 -25.80 23.93 -13.22
C ASN A 16 -24.73 22.82 -13.24
N ASN A 17 -24.05 22.62 -14.37
CA ASN A 17 -22.98 21.62 -14.52
C ASN A 17 -21.59 22.19 -14.15
N CYS A 18 -21.38 23.49 -14.33
CA CYS A 18 -20.08 24.14 -14.17
C CYS A 18 -19.86 24.74 -12.75
N MET A 19 -20.93 25.16 -12.09
CA MET A 19 -20.90 25.87 -10.81
C MET A 19 -21.74 25.15 -9.76
N LYS A 20 -21.34 25.28 -8.48
CA LYS A 20 -22.19 24.84 -7.37
C LYS A 20 -23.41 25.78 -7.27
N SER A 21 -24.59 25.23 -6.99
CA SER A 21 -25.89 25.94 -6.99
C SER A 21 -25.88 27.32 -6.29
N ASN A 22 -25.10 27.48 -5.21
CA ASN A 22 -25.08 28.71 -4.39
C ASN A 22 -23.90 29.66 -4.68
N SER A 23 -23.22 29.51 -5.83
CA SER A 23 -22.04 30.34 -6.14
C SER A 23 -22.47 31.74 -6.61
N LYS A 24 -22.08 32.79 -5.88
CA LYS A 24 -22.44 34.20 -6.15
C LYS A 24 -21.52 34.90 -7.17
N SER A 25 -20.34 34.34 -7.45
CA SER A 25 -19.35 34.91 -8.37
C SER A 25 -19.23 34.09 -9.65
N ASN A 26 -18.79 34.72 -10.75
CA ASN A 26 -18.47 34.03 -12.00
C ASN A 26 -17.44 32.92 -11.76
N LYS A 27 -17.51 31.85 -12.56
CA LYS A 27 -16.54 30.76 -12.50
C LYS A 27 -15.16 31.30 -12.90
N LYS A 28 -14.17 31.08 -12.03
CA LYS A 28 -12.75 31.32 -12.32
C LYS A 28 -12.02 29.99 -12.44
N ILE A 29 -11.25 29.83 -13.50
CA ILE A 29 -10.39 28.67 -13.73
C ILE A 29 -8.96 29.17 -13.79
N MET A 30 -8.15 28.72 -12.83
CA MET A 30 -6.73 29.01 -12.82
C MET A 30 -5.98 27.84 -13.49
N ARG A 31 -5.22 28.12 -14.54
CA ARG A 31 -4.35 27.13 -15.20
C ARG A 31 -2.89 27.52 -15.06
N ASN A 32 -2.07 26.57 -14.63
CA ASN A 32 -0.63 26.71 -14.62
C ASN A 32 -0.03 25.92 -15.79
N TYR A 33 0.31 26.63 -16.87
CA TYR A 33 0.88 26.01 -18.07
C TYR A 33 2.21 25.32 -17.83
N ASN A 34 3.06 25.85 -16.95
CA ASN A 34 4.32 25.20 -16.61
C ASN A 34 4.07 23.88 -15.88
N TRP A 35 3.10 23.85 -14.97
CA TRP A 35 2.73 22.62 -14.27
C TRP A 35 2.12 21.59 -15.21
N GLU A 36 1.19 21.99 -16.10
CA GLU A 36 0.61 21.10 -17.11
C GLU A 36 1.69 20.54 -18.06
N TYR A 37 2.66 21.37 -18.44
CA TYR A 37 3.79 20.94 -19.27
C TYR A 37 4.63 19.85 -18.60
N PHE A 38 5.01 20.03 -17.32
CA PHE A 38 5.75 19.00 -16.59
C PHE A 38 4.91 17.76 -16.29
N LYS A 39 3.62 17.95 -16.01
CA LYS A 39 2.69 16.85 -15.80
C LYS A 39 2.58 15.96 -17.04
N ALA A 40 2.40 16.56 -18.23
CA ALA A 40 2.34 15.83 -19.48
C ALA A 40 3.61 15.01 -19.73
N GLN A 41 4.80 15.55 -19.43
CA GLN A 41 6.05 14.81 -19.54
C GLN A 41 6.14 13.62 -18.58
N ILE A 42 5.66 13.78 -17.33
CA ILE A 42 5.62 12.69 -16.36
C ILE A 42 4.60 11.63 -16.80
N ASP A 43 3.41 12.04 -17.23
CA ASP A 43 2.36 11.14 -17.69
C ASP A 43 2.83 10.32 -18.90
N GLN A 44 3.55 10.95 -19.83
CA GLN A 44 4.18 10.23 -20.95
C GLN A 44 5.17 9.17 -20.46
N LYS A 45 6.05 9.53 -19.53
CA LYS A 45 7.01 8.58 -18.93
C LYS A 45 6.33 7.48 -18.13
N LEU A 46 5.19 7.74 -17.49
CA LEU A 46 4.43 6.72 -16.75
C LEU A 46 3.57 5.84 -17.65
N SER A 47 3.32 6.26 -18.89
CA SER A 47 2.53 5.51 -19.87
C SER A 47 3.36 4.45 -20.61
N GLU A 48 4.67 4.63 -20.69
CA GLU A 48 5.60 3.66 -21.24
C GLU A 48 5.60 2.36 -20.41
N PRO A 49 5.52 1.17 -21.04
CA PRO A 49 5.32 -0.09 -20.32
C PRO A 49 6.45 -0.45 -19.35
N GLU A 50 7.70 -0.20 -19.72
CA GLU A 50 8.87 -0.53 -18.88
C GLU A 50 8.90 0.30 -17.59
N THR A 51 8.76 1.61 -17.73
CA THR A 51 8.75 2.56 -16.61
C THR A 51 7.51 2.40 -15.73
N LYS A 52 6.36 2.06 -16.32
CA LYS A 52 5.14 1.76 -15.57
C LYS A 52 5.33 0.57 -14.65
N GLU A 53 5.97 -0.49 -15.14
CA GLU A 53 6.24 -1.69 -14.33
C GLU A 53 7.20 -1.38 -13.17
N ILE A 54 8.28 -0.65 -13.45
CA ILE A 54 9.22 -0.18 -12.41
C ILE A 54 8.50 0.67 -11.37
N TYR A 55 7.61 1.58 -11.80
CA TYR A 55 6.85 2.43 -10.89
C TYR A 55 5.88 1.62 -10.02
N ASN A 56 5.17 0.64 -10.59
CA ASN A 56 4.29 -0.27 -9.87
C ASN A 56 5.06 -1.04 -8.78
N GLN A 57 6.25 -1.56 -9.11
CA GLN A 57 7.10 -2.26 -8.16
C GLN A 57 7.53 -1.34 -7.00
N ARG A 58 7.95 -0.11 -7.30
CA ARG A 58 8.36 0.87 -6.27
C ARG A 58 7.20 1.25 -5.34
N LYS A 59 5.98 1.27 -5.85
CA LYS A 59 4.78 1.50 -5.02
C LYS A 59 4.63 0.44 -3.93
N ILE A 60 5.01 -0.80 -4.24
CA ILE A 60 4.91 -1.93 -3.30
C ILE A 60 6.13 -1.98 -2.38
N ASP A 61 7.33 -1.70 -2.91
CA ASP A 61 8.56 -1.87 -2.14
C ASP A 61 8.93 -0.63 -1.32
N VAL A 62 8.89 0.54 -1.95
CA VAL A 62 9.49 1.78 -1.42
C VAL A 62 8.49 2.55 -0.56
N GLU A 63 7.26 2.73 -1.04
CA GLU A 63 6.26 3.53 -0.31
C GLU A 63 5.93 2.95 1.08
N PRO A 64 5.74 1.62 1.26
CA PRO A 64 5.43 1.08 2.57
C PRO A 64 6.58 1.25 3.55
N VAL A 65 7.84 1.14 3.10
CA VAL A 65 9.00 1.37 3.96
C VAL A 65 8.99 2.78 4.53
N PHE A 66 8.74 3.79 3.70
CA PHE A 66 8.62 5.18 4.18
C PHE A 66 7.39 5.40 5.08
N GLY A 67 6.27 4.74 4.78
CA GLY A 67 5.09 4.72 5.64
C GLY A 67 5.41 4.16 7.03
N PHE A 68 6.09 3.02 7.09
CA PHE A 68 6.51 2.38 8.34
C PHE A 68 7.55 3.20 9.11
N MET A 69 8.53 3.79 8.42
CA MET A 69 9.50 4.70 9.04
C MET A 69 8.78 5.81 9.80
N LYS A 70 7.77 6.44 9.18
CA LYS A 70 7.02 7.55 9.81
C LYS A 70 6.05 7.08 10.88
N ALA A 71 5.19 6.13 10.55
CA ALA A 71 4.06 5.76 11.42
C ALA A 71 4.46 4.85 12.58
N ILE A 72 5.41 3.92 12.36
CA ILE A 72 5.80 2.93 13.38
C ILE A 72 7.08 3.37 14.10
N SER A 73 8.09 3.83 13.35
CA SER A 73 9.37 4.22 13.95
C SER A 73 9.41 5.67 14.43
N GLY A 74 8.38 6.48 14.13
CA GLY A 74 8.36 7.92 14.43
C GLY A 74 9.43 8.73 13.69
N PHE A 75 10.09 8.14 12.70
CA PHE A 75 11.24 8.71 12.02
C PHE A 75 10.79 9.67 10.92
N THR A 76 10.58 10.94 11.30
CA THR A 76 10.10 11.99 10.41
C THR A 76 11.20 12.95 9.94
N ARG A 77 12.34 12.99 10.66
CA ARG A 77 13.48 13.86 10.39
C ARG A 77 14.77 13.12 10.75
N MET A 78 15.83 13.41 10.00
CA MET A 78 17.20 13.00 10.32
C MET A 78 17.72 13.76 11.54
N SER A 79 18.30 13.05 12.49
CA SER A 79 18.88 13.61 13.71
C SER A 79 20.26 14.22 13.44
N VAL A 80 20.96 13.74 12.41
CA VAL A 80 22.33 14.18 12.09
C VAL A 80 22.41 15.04 10.83
N ARG A 81 23.45 15.87 10.75
CA ARG A 81 23.78 16.69 9.57
C ARG A 81 25.02 16.15 8.85
N GLY A 82 25.03 16.27 7.52
CA GLY A 82 26.12 15.81 6.64
C GLY A 82 25.84 14.45 6.01
N ILE A 83 26.11 14.34 4.71
CA ILE A 83 25.70 13.20 3.85
C ILE A 83 26.14 11.85 4.43
N ASN A 84 27.39 11.74 4.88
CA ASN A 84 27.94 10.49 5.40
C ASN A 84 27.32 10.05 6.74
N LYS A 85 26.83 11.00 7.55
CA LYS A 85 26.14 10.69 8.81
C LYS A 85 24.69 10.31 8.52
N VAL A 86 24.01 11.06 7.66
CA VAL A 86 22.63 10.78 7.23
C VAL A 86 22.51 9.39 6.60
N LYS A 87 23.45 9.00 5.74
CA LYS A 87 23.49 7.64 5.16
C LYS A 87 23.55 6.56 6.22
N ARG A 88 24.35 6.75 7.28
CA ARG A 88 24.46 5.80 8.39
C ARG A 88 23.19 5.74 9.23
N GLU A 89 22.63 6.89 9.59
CA GLU A 89 21.36 6.97 10.32
C GLU A 89 20.23 6.27 9.57
N LEU A 90 20.07 6.56 8.28
CA LEU A 90 19.09 5.88 7.43
C LEU A 90 19.35 4.37 7.35
N GLY A 91 20.61 3.95 7.24
CA GLY A 91 20.99 2.54 7.25
C GLY A 91 20.54 1.80 8.50
N PHE A 92 20.68 2.41 9.69
CA PHE A 92 20.19 1.81 10.94
C PHE A 92 18.67 1.66 10.96
N VAL A 93 17.92 2.67 10.52
CA VAL A 93 16.45 2.60 10.48
C VAL A 93 15.99 1.50 9.52
N LEU A 94 16.60 1.41 8.34
CA LEU A 94 16.28 0.36 7.36
C LEU A 94 16.64 -1.03 7.89
N MET A 95 17.76 -1.17 8.60
CA MET A 95 18.14 -2.43 9.24
C MET A 95 17.10 -2.87 10.28
N ALA A 96 16.64 -1.95 11.14
CA ALA A 96 15.62 -2.24 12.13
C ALA A 96 14.29 -2.69 11.48
N LEU A 97 13.89 -2.04 10.39
CA LEU A 97 12.69 -2.44 9.63
C LEU A 97 12.84 -3.82 8.98
N ASN A 98 14.02 -4.13 8.44
CA ASN A 98 14.30 -5.45 7.87
C ASN A 98 14.25 -6.55 8.94
N ILE A 99 14.85 -6.33 10.12
CA ILE A 99 14.77 -7.27 11.25
C ILE A 99 13.31 -7.52 11.64
N ARG A 100 12.51 -6.46 11.75
CA ARG A 100 11.07 -6.58 12.05
C ARG A 100 10.33 -7.44 11.01
N LYS A 101 10.65 -7.26 9.72
CA LYS A 101 10.06 -8.05 8.63
C LYS A 101 10.43 -9.52 8.73
N VAL A 102 11.70 -9.83 9.00
CA VAL A 102 12.18 -11.22 9.18
C VAL A 102 11.49 -11.90 10.37
N VAL A 103 11.37 -11.19 11.50
CA VAL A 103 10.69 -11.73 12.69
C VAL A 103 9.21 -12.01 12.42
N ALA A 104 8.50 -11.11 11.74
CA ALA A 104 7.10 -11.32 11.37
C ALA A 104 6.93 -12.50 10.40
N GLN A 105 7.80 -12.63 9.40
CA GLN A 105 7.78 -13.76 8.47
C GLN A 105 8.02 -15.09 9.20
N ARG A 106 8.96 -15.12 10.15
CA ARG A 106 9.24 -16.32 10.94
C ARG A 106 8.06 -16.71 11.84
N ALA A 107 7.38 -15.73 12.43
CA ALA A 107 6.18 -15.97 13.24
C ALA A 107 5.05 -16.58 12.40
N ASN A 108 4.76 -16.03 11.22
CA ASN A 108 3.75 -16.56 10.30
C ASN A 108 4.08 -17.98 9.83
N TYR A 109 5.35 -18.24 9.50
CA TYR A 109 5.81 -19.58 9.11
C TYR A 109 5.60 -20.60 10.24
N ASN A 110 5.94 -20.23 11.48
CA ASN A 110 5.73 -21.10 12.64
C ASN A 110 4.23 -21.34 12.91
N GLN A 111 3.37 -20.32 12.77
CA GLN A 111 1.92 -20.48 12.89
C GLN A 111 1.37 -21.45 11.85
N ASN A 112 1.73 -21.29 10.57
CA ASN A 112 1.29 -22.19 9.49
C ASN A 112 1.75 -23.64 9.71
N ASN A 113 2.97 -23.84 10.24
CA ASN A 113 3.46 -25.19 10.56
C ASN A 113 2.71 -25.80 11.74
N ASN A 114 2.38 -25.03 12.77
CA ASN A 114 1.59 -25.49 13.90
C ASN A 114 0.17 -25.85 13.47
N GLU A 115 -0.48 -25.04 12.62
CA GLU A 115 -1.80 -25.34 12.06
C GLU A 115 -1.80 -26.63 11.23
N LYS A 116 -0.79 -26.82 10.38
CA LYS A 116 -0.60 -28.08 9.64
C LYS A 116 -0.39 -29.27 10.58
N GLY A 117 0.47 -29.14 11.58
CA GLY A 117 0.69 -30.18 12.59
C GLY A 117 -0.60 -30.55 13.32
N ASN A 118 -1.41 -29.54 13.68
CA ASN A 118 -2.69 -29.75 14.34
C ASN A 118 -3.70 -30.47 13.43
N PHE A 119 -3.74 -30.13 12.14
CA PHE A 119 -4.55 -30.85 11.15
C PHE A 119 -4.17 -32.32 11.04
N TYR A 120 -2.86 -32.63 11.00
CA TYR A 120 -2.40 -34.02 10.94
C TYR A 120 -2.79 -34.81 12.20
N ILE A 121 -2.63 -34.22 13.39
CA ILE A 121 -3.04 -34.85 14.66
C ILE A 121 -4.55 -35.16 14.64
N ILE A 122 -5.38 -34.18 14.28
CA ILE A 122 -6.84 -34.37 14.18
C ILE A 122 -7.19 -35.47 13.16
N SER A 123 -6.51 -35.52 12.02
CA SER A 123 -6.77 -36.56 11.00
C SER A 123 -6.36 -37.97 11.47
N ILE A 124 -5.29 -38.11 12.26
CA ILE A 124 -4.87 -39.37 12.87
C ILE A 124 -5.89 -39.81 13.93
N GLU A 125 -6.37 -38.90 14.77
CA GLU A 125 -7.39 -39.19 15.78
C GLU A 125 -8.71 -39.66 15.15
N ILE A 126 -9.15 -39.02 14.07
CA ILE A 126 -10.34 -39.41 13.31
C ILE A 126 -10.15 -40.82 12.73
N ALA A 127 -9.00 -41.10 12.10
CA ALA A 127 -8.71 -42.43 11.54
C ALA A 127 -8.71 -43.52 12.63
N PHE A 128 -8.12 -43.23 13.79
CA PHE A 128 -8.11 -44.13 14.95
C PHE A 128 -9.52 -44.40 15.49
N PHE A 129 -10.38 -43.38 15.56
CA PHE A 129 -11.78 -43.52 15.96
C PHE A 129 -12.60 -44.38 14.98
N HIS A 130 -12.36 -44.24 13.67
CA HIS A 130 -13.00 -45.11 12.68
C HIS A 130 -12.51 -46.56 12.75
N LEU A 131 -11.20 -46.77 12.94
CA LEU A 131 -10.61 -48.11 13.04
C LEU A 131 -11.11 -48.85 14.30
N SER A 132 -11.15 -48.16 15.44
CA SER A 132 -11.66 -48.71 16.71
C SER A 132 -13.15 -49.04 16.64
N LYS A 133 -13.98 -48.21 15.99
CA LYS A 133 -15.39 -48.55 15.71
C LYS A 133 -15.53 -49.82 14.88
N ASN A 134 -14.73 -49.96 13.82
CA ASN A 134 -14.77 -51.14 12.96
C ASN A 134 -14.37 -52.41 13.74
N PHE A 135 -13.33 -52.33 14.58
CA PHE A 135 -12.90 -53.45 15.43
C PHE A 135 -13.97 -53.86 16.45
N MET A 136 -14.61 -52.89 17.12
CA MET A 136 -15.66 -53.16 18.11
C MET A 136 -16.98 -53.65 17.48
N SER A 137 -17.18 -53.44 16.17
CA SER A 137 -18.36 -53.89 15.42
C SER A 137 -18.26 -55.31 14.88
N GLN A 138 -17.09 -55.95 14.95
CA GLN A 138 -16.94 -57.37 14.64
C GLN A 138 -17.37 -58.21 15.84
N ALA A 139 -18.47 -58.95 15.68
CA ALA A 139 -18.90 -59.94 16.67
C ALA A 139 -17.82 -61.02 16.79
N LEU A 140 -17.30 -61.20 18.01
CA LEU A 140 -16.49 -62.36 18.39
C LEU A 140 -17.41 -63.58 18.29
N PHE A 141 -17.26 -64.34 17.20
CA PHE A 141 -17.72 -65.73 17.14
C PHE A 141 -16.90 -66.59 18.10
#